data_AF-A0A257V5M4-F1
#
_entry.id   AF-A0A257V5M4-F1
#
_cell.length_a   1.000
_cell.length_b   1.000
_cell.length_c   1.000
_cell.angle_alpha   90.00
_cell.angle_beta   90.00
_cell.angle_gamma   90.00
#
_symmetry.space_group_name_H-M   'P 1'
#
loop_
_entity.id
_entity.type
_entity.pdbx_description
1 polymer ?
#
loop_
_entity_poly.entity_id
_entity_poly.type
_entity_poly.pdbx_seq_one_letter_code
_entity_poly.pdbx_strand_id
1 'polypeptide(L)'
;MEGISSEAASLAGHLGLGKLVYLYDNNHISIEGSTELAFTEDVGARFLAYGWHVQRVEDGNDLEAIAAAVTAARAETSRPSLILVHTHIGFGSPKQDSASAHGEPLGPEAAKATRTAFGWPPEELFHVPEEAEAHLRLARVRGARLESGWSTLLRGYRKAHPELAAQFEEAVAGRLPERWEMEVPVFRPKDGPVATRNASGKVLNALAKRVPTLMGGSADLAPSTKTLIGESTAFSPADRAGRNLHFGVRENAMAAALNGMALHGGLIPYGASFLIFSDYARPSIRISALMQAHVIYVFTHDSISVGEDGPTHEPVEQLTSLRLIPGLLVLRPADANETAAAWRAALTWKGPVLLALTRQNLPVLDPDVYPVGQGFSHGAYVLEEAPGGEPEIVLVASGSEVHLILEAKQRLQAEGIRARAVSMPSWELFDAQPEEYRRAVLPPGVPKLAVEAGSPRGWRDYVGIEGDVIGLDRFGASAPGSLVMEKLGFTADNVLAHGRALLKR
;
A
#
# COMPACT_ATOMS: atom_id res chain seq x y z
N MET A 1 -15.71 13.30 11.20
CA MET A 1 -15.03 14.45 10.57
C MET A 1 -14.14 13.99 9.43
N GLU A 2 -13.16 13.11 9.68
CA GLU A 2 -12.24 12.62 8.64
C GLU A 2 -12.93 11.95 7.44
N GLY A 3 -12.60 12.39 6.22
CA GLY A 3 -13.23 11.94 4.97
C GLY A 3 -13.09 10.43 4.72
N ILE A 4 -11.94 9.85 5.11
CA ILE A 4 -11.68 8.41 4.99
C ILE A 4 -12.72 7.55 5.73
N SER A 5 -13.24 8.04 6.86
CA SER A 5 -14.26 7.31 7.63
C SER A 5 -15.61 7.28 6.90
N SER A 6 -15.96 8.34 6.17
CA SER A 6 -17.16 8.40 5.33
C SER A 6 -17.03 7.49 4.11
N GLU A 7 -15.88 7.47 3.45
CA GLU A 7 -15.56 6.53 2.37
C GLU A 7 -15.71 5.07 2.84
N ALA A 8 -15.06 4.71 3.94
CA ALA A 8 -15.08 3.37 4.49
C ALA A 8 -16.48 2.96 4.99
N ALA A 9 -17.21 3.86 5.67
CA ALA A 9 -18.55 3.58 6.15
C ALA A 9 -19.54 3.38 4.99
N SER A 10 -19.42 4.19 3.94
CA SER A 10 -20.20 4.03 2.71
C SER A 10 -19.94 2.66 2.07
N LEU A 11 -18.67 2.24 1.94
CA LEU A 11 -18.31 0.94 1.38
C LEU A 11 -18.79 -0.23 2.26
N ALA A 12 -18.62 -0.15 3.58
CA ALA A 12 -19.03 -1.21 4.51
C ALA A 12 -20.55 -1.42 4.53
N GLY A 13 -21.32 -0.33 4.41
CA GLY A 13 -22.77 -0.39 4.26
C GLY A 13 -23.18 -1.06 2.95
N HIS A 14 -22.57 -0.65 1.83
CA HIS A 14 -22.77 -1.30 0.52
C HIS A 14 -22.43 -2.81 0.55
N LEU A 15 -21.35 -3.18 1.24
CA LEU A 15 -20.92 -4.57 1.39
C LEU A 15 -21.70 -5.34 2.46
N GLY A 16 -22.64 -4.73 3.20
CA GLY A 16 -23.46 -5.42 4.21
C GLY A 16 -22.62 -6.14 5.26
N LEU A 17 -21.59 -5.49 5.81
CA LEU A 17 -20.63 -6.11 6.75
C LEU A 17 -21.21 -6.25 8.18
N GLY A 18 -22.20 -7.14 8.37
CA GLY A 18 -22.94 -7.27 9.65
C GLY A 18 -22.14 -7.73 10.88
N LYS A 19 -20.88 -8.15 10.73
CA LYS A 19 -20.00 -8.43 11.87
C LYS A 19 -19.29 -7.18 12.40
N LEU A 20 -19.39 -6.05 11.71
CA LEU A 20 -18.76 -4.79 12.09
C LEU A 20 -19.68 -4.01 13.05
N VAL A 21 -19.17 -3.72 14.24
CA VAL A 21 -19.88 -2.92 15.26
C VAL A 21 -18.98 -1.79 15.72
N TYR A 22 -19.40 -0.55 15.51
CA TYR A 22 -18.75 0.65 16.01
C TYR A 22 -19.44 1.11 17.29
N LEU A 23 -18.63 1.40 18.31
CA LEU A 23 -19.03 2.22 19.44
C LEU A 23 -18.45 3.61 19.18
N TYR A 24 -19.30 4.58 18.89
CA TYR A 24 -18.91 5.97 18.68
C TYR A 24 -19.08 6.73 19.98
N ASP A 25 -17.94 7.17 20.54
CA ASP A 25 -17.91 8.04 21.72
C ASP A 25 -18.41 9.44 21.33
N ASN A 26 -19.67 9.72 21.68
CA ASN A 26 -20.37 10.96 21.37
C ASN A 26 -20.32 11.92 22.55
N ASN A 27 -19.13 12.46 22.83
CA ASN A 27 -18.86 13.32 23.99
C ASN A 27 -18.92 14.83 23.71
N HIS A 28 -19.20 15.22 22.47
CA HIS A 28 -19.29 16.61 22.01
C HIS A 28 -18.03 17.48 22.16
N ILE A 29 -16.87 16.91 22.44
CA ILE A 29 -15.59 17.62 22.59
C ILE A 29 -14.55 17.16 21.58
N SER A 30 -13.78 18.11 21.08
CA SER A 30 -12.57 17.93 20.26
C SER A 30 -11.40 18.71 20.89
N ILE A 31 -10.22 18.67 20.25
CA ILE A 31 -9.03 19.41 20.74
C ILE A 31 -9.32 20.92 20.87
N GLU A 32 -10.08 21.51 19.95
CA GLU A 32 -10.38 22.95 19.96
C GLU A 32 -11.55 23.33 20.89
N GLY A 33 -12.13 22.38 21.62
CA GLY A 33 -13.31 22.62 22.45
C GLY A 33 -14.55 21.91 21.93
N SER A 34 -15.69 22.58 22.07
CA SER A 34 -16.98 22.03 21.64
C SER A 34 -16.97 21.68 20.15
N THR A 35 -17.52 20.51 19.84
CA THR A 35 -17.78 20.07 18.45
C THR A 35 -18.70 21.03 17.70
N GLU A 36 -19.54 21.83 18.36
CA GLU A 36 -20.37 22.86 17.73
C GLU A 36 -19.58 23.90 16.91
N LEU A 37 -18.28 24.04 17.18
CA LEU A 37 -17.41 24.94 16.42
C LEU A 37 -17.19 24.48 14.97
N ALA A 38 -17.25 23.17 14.69
CA ALA A 38 -16.86 22.61 13.40
C ALA A 38 -17.63 21.35 12.96
N PHE A 39 -18.54 20.82 13.78
CA PHE A 39 -19.15 19.51 13.57
C PHE A 39 -20.57 19.43 14.18
N THR A 40 -21.57 19.81 13.38
CA THR A 40 -22.98 19.93 13.78
C THR A 40 -23.93 19.02 12.99
N GLU A 41 -23.40 18.04 12.26
CA GLU A 41 -24.20 17.10 11.48
C GLU A 41 -24.87 16.01 12.34
N ASP A 42 -25.99 15.44 11.86
CA ASP A 42 -26.54 14.23 12.46
C ASP A 42 -25.77 13.00 11.93
N VAL A 43 -24.82 12.55 12.75
CA VAL A 43 -24.00 11.35 12.48
C VAL A 43 -24.87 10.11 12.31
N GLY A 44 -25.91 9.96 13.13
CA GLY A 44 -26.83 8.82 13.06
C GLY A 44 -27.57 8.80 11.72
N ALA A 45 -28.12 9.93 11.30
CA ALA A 45 -28.79 10.07 10.01
C ALA A 45 -27.84 9.78 8.83
N ARG A 46 -26.59 10.27 8.89
CA ARG A 46 -25.58 9.98 7.85
C ARG A 46 -25.28 8.48 7.75
N PHE A 47 -25.14 7.78 8.87
CA PHE A 47 -24.91 6.33 8.88
C PHE A 47 -26.12 5.52 8.43
N LEU A 48 -27.34 5.96 8.78
CA LEU A 48 -28.58 5.38 8.22
C LEU A 48 -28.59 5.50 6.69
N ALA A 49 -28.17 6.65 6.14
CA ALA A 49 -28.08 6.85 4.70
C ALA A 49 -27.04 5.94 4.01
N TYR A 50 -25.98 5.53 4.73
CA TYR A 50 -25.04 4.50 4.24
C TYR A 50 -25.58 3.07 4.32
N GLY A 51 -26.77 2.85 4.92
CA GLY A 51 -27.34 1.52 5.09
C GLY A 51 -26.88 0.80 6.37
N TRP A 52 -26.50 1.54 7.41
CA TRP A 52 -26.10 0.97 8.70
C TRP A 52 -27.30 0.76 9.63
N HIS A 53 -27.13 -0.17 10.57
CA HIS A 53 -27.97 -0.27 11.75
C HIS A 53 -27.49 0.71 12.81
N VAL A 54 -28.32 1.67 13.21
CA VAL A 54 -27.92 2.75 14.12
C VAL A 54 -28.69 2.64 15.43
N GLN A 55 -27.97 2.69 16.54
CA GLN A 55 -28.50 2.68 17.90
C GLN A 55 -27.93 3.87 18.68
N ARG A 56 -28.64 4.27 19.75
CA ARG A 56 -28.21 5.32 20.69
C ARG A 56 -28.25 4.77 22.10
N VAL A 57 -27.23 5.10 22.88
CA VAL A 57 -27.16 4.89 24.33
C VAL A 57 -26.91 6.25 24.95
N GLU A 58 -27.87 6.74 25.72
CA GLU A 58 -27.88 8.12 26.24
C GLU A 58 -26.94 8.32 27.43
N ASP A 59 -26.57 7.25 28.14
CA ASP A 59 -25.62 7.32 29.26
C ASP A 59 -24.50 6.30 29.08
N GLY A 60 -23.28 6.79 28.88
CA GLY A 60 -22.06 5.99 28.76
C GLY A 60 -21.69 5.18 30.00
N ASN A 61 -22.33 5.46 31.16
CA ASN A 61 -22.17 4.67 32.39
C ASN A 61 -23.25 3.59 32.55
N ASP A 62 -24.27 3.55 31.70
CA ASP A 62 -25.27 2.48 31.70
C ASP A 62 -24.73 1.24 30.95
N LEU A 63 -24.03 0.39 31.70
CA LEU A 63 -23.43 -0.83 31.17
C LEU A 63 -24.47 -1.85 30.66
N GLU A 64 -25.69 -1.84 31.21
CA GLU A 64 -26.76 -2.74 30.77
C GLU A 64 -27.29 -2.30 29.39
N ALA A 65 -27.51 -1.00 29.20
CA ALA A 65 -27.91 -0.44 27.91
C ALA A 65 -26.83 -0.67 26.84
N ILE A 66 -25.54 -0.47 27.16
CA ILE A 66 -24.43 -0.75 26.24
C ILE A 66 -24.41 -2.25 25.88
N ALA A 67 -24.54 -3.14 26.86
CA ALA A 67 -24.55 -4.59 26.61
C ALA A 67 -25.74 -5.02 25.75
N ALA A 68 -26.93 -4.46 25.99
CA ALA A 68 -28.11 -4.69 25.18
C ALA A 68 -27.91 -4.21 23.73
N ALA A 69 -27.37 -3.01 23.54
CA ALA A 69 -27.10 -2.45 22.22
C ALA A 69 -26.06 -3.27 21.44
N VAL A 70 -24.98 -3.74 22.10
CA VAL A 70 -23.99 -4.64 21.49
C VAL A 70 -24.60 -5.99 21.14
N THR A 71 -25.51 -6.51 21.96
CA THR A 71 -26.22 -7.76 21.68
C THR A 71 -27.13 -7.63 20.46
N ALA A 72 -27.90 -6.54 20.38
CA ALA A 72 -28.73 -6.23 19.22
C ALA A 72 -27.88 -6.03 17.95
N ALA A 73 -26.75 -5.33 18.05
CA ALA A 73 -25.84 -5.14 16.92
C ALA A 73 -25.26 -6.47 16.39
N ARG A 74 -24.94 -7.42 17.28
CA ARG A 74 -24.47 -8.76 16.87
C ARG A 74 -25.56 -9.62 16.24
N ALA A 75 -26.83 -9.38 16.58
CA ALA A 75 -27.97 -10.06 15.98
C ALA A 75 -28.30 -9.53 14.58
N GLU A 76 -27.93 -8.28 14.26
CA GLU A 76 -27.99 -7.73 12.91
C GLU A 76 -26.84 -8.24 12.05
N THR A 77 -27.10 -9.24 11.21
CA THR A 77 -26.07 -9.89 10.39
C THR A 77 -25.98 -9.35 8.97
N SER A 78 -26.91 -8.49 8.54
CA SER A 78 -27.00 -8.00 7.16
C SER A 78 -26.38 -6.61 6.96
N ARG A 79 -26.24 -5.82 8.03
CA ARG A 79 -25.76 -4.44 7.99
C ARG A 79 -24.71 -4.19 9.07
N PRO A 80 -23.66 -3.41 8.80
CA PRO A 80 -22.77 -2.94 9.86
C PRO A 80 -23.56 -2.08 10.86
N SER A 81 -23.11 -2.07 12.13
CA SER A 81 -23.80 -1.38 13.23
C SER A 81 -22.99 -0.21 13.78
N LEU A 82 -23.66 0.93 14.01
CA LEU A 82 -23.14 2.08 14.75
C LEU A 82 -23.94 2.24 16.05
N ILE A 83 -23.25 2.26 17.17
CA ILE A 83 -23.83 2.56 18.48
C ILE A 83 -23.25 3.91 18.92
N LEU A 84 -24.09 4.95 18.89
CA LEU A 84 -23.75 6.28 19.40
C LEU A 84 -23.87 6.22 20.92
N VAL A 85 -22.75 6.29 21.64
CA VAL A 85 -22.73 6.27 23.11
C VAL A 85 -22.46 7.68 23.58
N HIS A 86 -23.44 8.33 24.19
CA HIS A 86 -23.24 9.65 24.76
C HIS A 86 -22.43 9.54 26.05
N THR A 87 -21.32 10.26 26.13
CA THR A 87 -20.44 10.24 27.30
C THR A 87 -20.04 11.66 27.69
N HIS A 88 -19.47 11.78 28.89
CA HIS A 88 -18.81 13.00 29.35
C HIS A 88 -17.31 12.78 29.32
N ILE A 89 -16.57 13.54 28.51
CA ILE A 89 -15.10 13.41 28.46
C ILE A 89 -14.50 13.78 29.82
N GLY A 90 -13.57 12.98 30.31
CA GLY A 90 -12.98 13.19 31.65
C GLY A 90 -14.00 13.10 32.79
N PHE A 91 -15.07 12.29 32.62
CA PHE A 91 -16.13 12.06 33.59
C PHE A 91 -15.61 11.96 35.04
N GLY A 92 -16.30 12.63 35.96
CA GLY A 92 -15.98 12.64 37.39
C GLY A 92 -14.75 13.48 37.78
N SER A 93 -13.98 13.98 36.81
CA SER A 93 -12.87 14.88 37.08
C SER A 93 -13.32 16.34 37.19
N PRO A 94 -12.56 17.21 37.89
CA PRO A 94 -12.80 18.65 37.86
C PRO A 94 -12.69 19.30 36.46
N LYS A 95 -12.15 18.58 35.47
CA LYS A 95 -12.00 19.01 34.07
C LYS A 95 -13.03 18.38 33.13
N GLN A 96 -14.06 17.71 33.67
CA GLN A 96 -15.10 17.07 32.87
C GLN A 96 -15.68 18.02 31.81
N ASP A 97 -15.97 17.49 30.63
CA ASP A 97 -16.56 18.19 29.48
C ASP A 97 -15.71 19.36 28.95
N SER A 98 -14.41 19.38 29.27
CA SER A 98 -13.46 20.36 28.75
C SER A 98 -12.47 19.72 27.76
N ALA A 99 -12.03 20.49 26.76
CA ALA A 99 -10.95 20.06 25.86
C ALA A 99 -9.64 19.76 26.62
N SER A 100 -9.41 20.40 27.76
CA SER A 100 -8.21 20.15 28.58
C SER A 100 -8.18 18.76 29.23
N ALA A 101 -9.30 18.02 29.23
CA ALA A 101 -9.33 16.62 29.66
C ALA A 101 -8.88 15.64 28.56
N HIS A 102 -8.73 16.09 27.31
CA HIS A 102 -8.40 15.23 26.16
C HIS A 102 -6.91 14.90 26.03
N GLY A 103 -6.06 15.93 25.99
CA GLY A 103 -4.66 15.81 25.55
C GLY A 103 -3.61 16.07 26.61
N GLU A 104 -4.01 16.37 27.85
CA GLU A 104 -3.10 16.80 28.91
C GLU A 104 -3.30 15.97 30.19
N PRO A 105 -2.24 15.77 31.00
CA PRO A 105 -2.40 15.27 32.35
C PRO A 105 -3.41 16.14 33.15
N LEU A 106 -4.26 15.49 33.95
CA LEU A 106 -5.22 16.22 34.80
C LEU A 106 -4.53 17.17 35.79
N GLY A 107 -3.33 16.82 36.24
CA GLY A 107 -2.62 17.45 37.35
C GLY A 107 -2.88 16.74 38.69
N PRO A 108 -1.98 16.86 39.67
CA PRO A 108 -2.00 16.07 40.90
C PRO A 108 -3.29 16.29 41.72
N GLU A 109 -3.70 17.55 41.90
CA GLU A 109 -4.91 17.89 42.67
C GLU A 109 -6.19 17.40 41.99
N ALA A 110 -6.32 17.62 40.67
CA ALA A 110 -7.49 17.16 39.91
C ALA A 110 -7.57 15.63 39.87
N ALA A 111 -6.43 14.94 39.75
CA ALA A 111 -6.39 13.47 39.80
C ALA A 111 -6.79 12.94 41.19
N LYS A 112 -6.33 13.58 42.27
CA LYS A 112 -6.73 13.25 43.65
C LYS A 112 -8.22 13.48 43.89
N ALA A 113 -8.75 14.61 43.43
CA ALA A 113 -10.17 14.91 43.51
C ALA A 113 -11.01 13.90 42.73
N THR A 114 -10.56 13.50 41.53
CA THR A 114 -11.22 12.46 40.70
C THR A 114 -11.26 11.11 41.43
N ARG A 115 -10.14 10.68 42.04
CA ARG A 115 -10.12 9.45 42.85
C ARG A 115 -11.11 9.53 44.01
N THR A 116 -11.12 10.66 44.72
CA THR A 116 -12.05 10.87 45.84
C THR A 116 -13.51 10.82 45.37
N ALA A 117 -13.83 11.43 44.23
CA ALA A 117 -15.18 11.43 43.65
C ALA A 117 -15.66 10.01 43.31
N PHE A 118 -14.77 9.11 42.92
CA PHE A 118 -15.09 7.69 42.67
C PHE A 118 -15.00 6.79 43.91
N GLY A 119 -14.71 7.34 45.09
CA GLY A 119 -14.53 6.55 46.32
C GLY A 119 -13.22 5.76 46.36
N TRP A 120 -12.23 6.14 45.53
CA TRP A 120 -10.90 5.51 45.49
C TRP A 120 -9.94 6.14 46.50
N PRO A 121 -8.91 5.40 46.95
CA PRO A 121 -7.85 5.95 47.80
C PRO A 121 -7.17 7.17 47.15
N PRO A 122 -7.19 8.37 47.77
CA PRO A 122 -6.76 9.60 47.13
C PRO A 122 -5.25 9.66 46.83
N GLU A 123 -4.43 9.00 47.64
CA GLU A 123 -2.96 9.06 47.56
C GLU A 123 -2.32 7.84 46.88
N GLU A 124 -3.07 6.76 46.65
CA GLU A 124 -2.51 5.53 46.09
C GLU A 124 -2.53 5.58 44.56
N LEU A 125 -1.33 5.57 43.96
CA LEU A 125 -1.17 5.54 42.51
C LEU A 125 -1.10 4.09 42.02
N PHE A 126 -1.69 3.84 40.85
CA PHE A 126 -1.76 2.49 40.24
C PHE A 126 -2.41 1.43 41.15
N HIS A 127 -3.27 1.84 42.09
CA HIS A 127 -4.09 0.94 42.89
C HIS A 127 -4.97 0.07 41.98
N VAL A 128 -5.09 -1.22 42.29
CA VAL A 128 -6.00 -2.15 41.61
C VAL A 128 -6.68 -3.00 42.70
N PRO A 129 -7.99 -2.84 42.93
CA PRO A 129 -8.72 -3.65 43.91
C PRO A 129 -8.67 -5.15 43.57
N GLU A 130 -8.54 -6.01 44.58
CA GLU A 130 -8.42 -7.46 44.40
C GLU A 130 -9.65 -8.05 43.69
N GLU A 131 -10.84 -7.54 44.02
CA GLU A 131 -12.10 -7.94 43.40
C GLU A 131 -12.18 -7.58 41.91
N ALA A 132 -11.62 -6.44 41.51
CA ALA A 132 -11.55 -6.02 40.11
C ALA A 132 -10.57 -6.91 39.34
N GLU A 133 -9.40 -7.18 39.91
CA GLU A 133 -8.43 -8.10 39.32
C GLU A 133 -9.02 -9.51 39.18
N ALA A 134 -9.66 -10.04 40.22
CA ALA A 134 -10.31 -11.34 40.22
C ALA A 134 -11.38 -11.42 39.12
N HIS A 135 -12.22 -10.39 38.98
CA HIS A 135 -13.23 -10.31 37.93
C HIS A 135 -12.60 -10.28 36.53
N LEU A 136 -11.61 -9.43 36.28
CA LEU A 136 -10.93 -9.31 34.98
C LEU A 136 -10.24 -10.62 34.57
N ARG A 137 -9.67 -11.36 35.55
CA ARG A 137 -9.03 -12.66 35.31
C ARG A 137 -10.02 -13.75 34.86
N LEU A 138 -11.33 -13.62 35.09
CA LEU A 138 -12.35 -14.53 34.54
C LEU A 138 -12.32 -14.57 33.00
N ALA A 139 -11.87 -13.49 32.34
CA ALA A 139 -11.70 -13.46 30.90
C ALA A 139 -10.70 -14.52 30.40
N ARG A 140 -9.67 -14.86 31.19
CA ARG A 140 -8.68 -15.90 30.83
C ARG A 140 -9.33 -17.27 30.79
N VAL A 141 -10.15 -17.59 31.79
CA VAL A 141 -10.88 -18.87 31.85
C VAL A 141 -11.87 -18.98 30.70
N ARG A 142 -12.63 -17.91 30.43
CA ARG A 142 -13.56 -17.83 29.30
C ARG A 142 -12.83 -17.98 27.96
N GLY A 143 -11.72 -17.25 27.77
CA GLY A 143 -10.91 -17.27 26.55
C GLY A 143 -10.33 -18.66 26.27
N ALA A 144 -9.70 -19.29 27.26
CA ALA A 144 -9.16 -20.64 27.13
C ALA A 144 -10.24 -21.68 26.75
N ARG A 145 -11.45 -21.54 27.30
CA ARG A 145 -12.58 -22.41 26.94
C ARG A 145 -13.02 -22.19 25.49
N LEU A 146 -13.12 -20.94 25.03
CA LEU A 146 -13.48 -20.62 23.64
C LEU A 146 -12.43 -21.13 22.65
N GLU A 147 -11.15 -20.93 22.94
CA GLU A 147 -10.03 -21.39 22.11
C GLU A 147 -9.95 -22.93 22.06
N SER A 148 -10.16 -23.61 23.20
CA SER A 148 -10.23 -25.07 23.25
C SER A 148 -11.41 -25.62 22.42
N GLY A 149 -12.56 -24.94 22.49
CA GLY A 149 -13.72 -25.23 21.64
C GLY A 149 -13.40 -25.07 20.16
N TRP A 150 -12.79 -23.94 19.77
CA TRP A 150 -12.36 -23.68 18.40
C TRP A 150 -11.31 -24.68 17.91
N SER A 151 -10.33 -25.03 18.74
CA SER A 151 -9.31 -26.04 18.44
C SER A 151 -9.93 -27.42 18.20
N THR A 152 -10.98 -27.76 18.95
CA THR A 152 -11.73 -28.99 18.76
C THR A 152 -12.49 -28.98 17.43
N LEU A 153 -13.15 -27.86 17.11
CA LEU A 153 -13.81 -27.65 15.82
C LEU A 153 -12.82 -27.79 14.65
N LEU A 154 -11.65 -27.15 14.75
CA LEU A 154 -10.61 -27.22 13.71
C LEU A 154 -10.06 -28.65 13.53
N ARG A 155 -9.86 -29.40 14.62
CA ARG A 155 -9.49 -30.83 14.52
C ARG A 155 -10.56 -31.66 13.81
N GLY A 156 -11.84 -31.36 14.04
CA GLY A 156 -12.94 -31.96 13.29
C GLY A 156 -12.89 -31.59 11.81
N TYR A 157 -12.70 -30.30 11.52
CA TYR A 157 -12.58 -29.77 10.16
C TYR A 157 -11.43 -30.41 9.37
N ARG A 158 -10.25 -30.57 9.98
CA ARG A 158 -9.10 -31.28 9.37
C ARG A 158 -9.45 -32.70 8.91
N LYS A 159 -10.24 -33.44 9.69
CA LYS A 159 -10.65 -34.80 9.34
C LYS A 159 -11.68 -34.83 8.23
N ALA A 160 -12.60 -33.86 8.22
CA ALA A 160 -13.68 -33.78 7.24
C ALA A 160 -13.24 -33.19 5.89
N HIS A 161 -12.30 -32.24 5.90
CA HIS A 161 -11.84 -31.46 4.75
C HIS A 161 -10.32 -31.27 4.77
N PRO A 162 -9.52 -32.34 4.57
CA PRO A 162 -8.07 -32.28 4.75
C PRO A 162 -7.38 -31.24 3.85
N GLU A 163 -7.78 -31.15 2.58
CA GLU A 163 -7.19 -30.20 1.62
C GLU A 163 -7.50 -28.73 1.98
N LEU A 164 -8.77 -28.43 2.29
CA LEU A 164 -9.17 -27.06 2.69
C LEU A 164 -8.59 -26.66 4.04
N ALA A 165 -8.40 -27.62 4.96
CA ALA A 165 -7.75 -27.36 6.24
C ALA A 165 -6.26 -27.03 6.05
N ALA A 166 -5.55 -27.77 5.19
CA ALA A 166 -4.17 -27.45 4.84
C ALA A 166 -4.06 -26.06 4.20
N GLN A 167 -4.94 -25.75 3.25
CA GLN A 167 -5.00 -24.42 2.63
C GLN A 167 -5.27 -23.30 3.64
N PHE A 168 -6.24 -23.50 4.55
CA PHE A 168 -6.53 -22.55 5.62
C PHE A 168 -5.31 -22.32 6.53
N GLU A 169 -4.62 -23.39 6.90
CA GLU A 169 -3.45 -23.32 7.78
C GLU A 169 -2.24 -22.65 7.15
N GLU A 170 -2.01 -22.87 5.86
CA GLU A 170 -1.02 -22.13 5.08
C GLU A 170 -1.38 -20.65 5.01
N ALA A 171 -2.65 -20.34 4.73
CA ALA A 171 -3.15 -18.97 4.63
C ALA A 171 -2.96 -18.19 5.94
N VAL A 172 -3.43 -18.73 7.08
CA VAL A 172 -3.31 -18.04 8.38
C VAL A 172 -1.86 -17.97 8.86
N ALA A 173 -0.99 -18.86 8.40
CA ALA A 173 0.44 -18.80 8.67
C ALA A 173 1.21 -17.87 7.70
N GLY A 174 0.52 -17.25 6.73
CA GLY A 174 1.15 -16.37 5.73
C GLY A 174 2.12 -17.10 4.80
N ARG A 175 1.92 -18.40 4.56
CA ARG A 175 2.76 -19.18 3.63
C ARG A 175 2.14 -19.20 2.24
N LEU A 176 2.98 -19.00 1.23
CA LEU A 176 2.60 -19.21 -0.16
C LEU A 176 2.53 -20.72 -0.45
N PRO A 177 1.58 -21.17 -1.30
CA PRO A 177 1.52 -22.56 -1.74
C PRO A 177 2.80 -22.99 -2.45
N GLU A 178 3.14 -24.28 -2.40
CA GLU A 178 4.26 -24.80 -3.18
C GLU A 178 4.08 -24.50 -4.66
N ARG A 179 5.18 -24.15 -5.34
CA ARG A 179 5.21 -23.88 -6.78
C ARG A 179 4.20 -22.80 -7.23
N TRP A 180 3.89 -21.83 -6.37
CA TRP A 180 2.99 -20.71 -6.65
C TRP A 180 3.40 -19.88 -7.89
N GLU A 181 4.69 -19.89 -8.22
CA GLU A 181 5.26 -19.19 -9.38
C GLU A 181 5.12 -19.95 -10.70
N MET A 182 4.61 -21.19 -10.69
CA MET A 182 4.32 -21.90 -11.93
C MET A 182 3.31 -21.13 -12.77
N GLU A 183 3.45 -21.23 -14.09
CA GLU A 183 2.59 -20.57 -15.07
C GLU A 183 2.70 -19.04 -15.12
N VAL A 184 3.56 -18.42 -14.31
CA VAL A 184 3.92 -17.00 -14.50
C VAL A 184 4.53 -16.85 -15.90
N PRO A 185 3.95 -15.99 -16.76
CA PRO A 185 4.36 -15.90 -18.16
C PRO A 185 5.78 -15.38 -18.30
N VAL A 186 6.46 -15.88 -19.32
CA VAL A 186 7.71 -15.31 -19.85
C VAL A 186 7.35 -14.61 -21.14
N PHE A 187 7.72 -13.34 -21.26
CA PHE A 187 7.42 -12.52 -22.43
C PHE A 187 8.63 -12.51 -23.37
N ARG A 188 8.37 -12.61 -24.68
CA ARG A 188 9.43 -12.60 -25.69
C ARG A 188 9.29 -11.38 -26.61
N PRO A 189 10.41 -10.83 -27.15
CA PRO A 189 10.35 -9.70 -28.08
C PRO A 189 9.42 -9.92 -29.29
N LYS A 190 9.34 -11.16 -29.79
CA LYS A 190 8.46 -11.54 -30.90
C LYS A 190 6.96 -11.39 -30.61
N ASP A 191 6.57 -11.31 -29.34
CA ASP A 191 5.17 -11.14 -28.92
C ASP A 191 4.70 -9.68 -29.08
N GLY A 192 5.62 -8.76 -29.41
CA GLY A 192 5.37 -7.34 -29.57
C GLY A 192 5.45 -6.55 -28.26
N PRO A 193 5.46 -5.21 -28.36
CA PRO A 193 5.56 -4.35 -27.19
C PRO A 193 4.28 -4.39 -26.35
N VAL A 194 4.43 -4.29 -25.02
CA VAL A 194 3.32 -4.41 -24.07
C VAL A 194 3.53 -3.46 -22.89
N ALA A 195 2.45 -2.80 -22.45
CA ALA A 195 2.50 -1.95 -21.26
C ALA A 195 2.70 -2.78 -19.98
N THR A 196 3.44 -2.28 -19.00
CA THR A 196 3.69 -3.03 -17.77
C THR A 196 2.41 -3.25 -16.95
N ARG A 197 1.38 -2.39 -17.08
CA ARG A 197 0.04 -2.68 -16.53
C ARG A 197 -0.62 -3.91 -17.17
N ASN A 198 -0.46 -4.10 -18.48
CA ASN A 198 -1.02 -5.26 -19.19
C ASN A 198 -0.26 -6.53 -18.85
N ALA A 199 1.07 -6.46 -18.74
CA ALA A 199 1.90 -7.55 -18.25
C ALA A 199 1.52 -7.92 -16.81
N SER A 200 1.34 -6.91 -15.94
CA SER A 200 0.89 -7.08 -14.55
C SER A 200 -0.45 -7.82 -14.47
N GLY A 201 -1.44 -7.43 -15.26
CA GLY A 201 -2.73 -8.15 -15.30
C GLY A 201 -2.60 -9.62 -15.72
N LYS A 202 -1.73 -9.93 -16.70
CA LYS A 202 -1.45 -11.31 -17.11
C LYS A 202 -0.77 -12.11 -15.99
N VAL A 203 0.22 -11.51 -15.31
CA VAL A 203 0.95 -12.13 -14.20
C VAL A 203 0.04 -12.34 -12.99
N LEU A 204 -0.74 -11.33 -12.59
CA LEU A 204 -1.73 -11.41 -11.53
C LEU A 204 -2.70 -12.59 -11.75
N ASN A 205 -3.22 -12.73 -12.98
CA ASN A 205 -4.14 -13.81 -13.31
C ASN A 205 -3.48 -15.19 -13.29
N ALA A 206 -2.21 -15.32 -13.68
CA ALA A 206 -1.46 -16.56 -13.54
C ALA A 206 -1.26 -16.92 -12.05
N LEU A 207 -0.84 -15.94 -11.24
CA LEU A 207 -0.63 -16.12 -9.81
C LEU A 207 -1.94 -16.47 -9.07
N ALA A 208 -3.04 -15.81 -9.40
CA ALA A 208 -4.34 -16.02 -8.75
C ALA A 208 -4.92 -17.44 -8.93
N LYS A 209 -4.44 -18.21 -9.91
CA LYS A 209 -4.79 -19.63 -10.07
C LYS A 209 -4.17 -20.52 -9.01
N ARG A 210 -3.00 -20.13 -8.49
CA ARG A 210 -2.20 -20.91 -7.55
C ARG A 210 -2.17 -20.31 -6.15
N VAL A 211 -2.39 -19.01 -6.02
CA VAL A 211 -2.41 -18.26 -4.75
C VAL A 211 -3.87 -17.90 -4.42
N PRO A 212 -4.62 -18.78 -3.73
CA PRO A 212 -6.03 -18.56 -3.41
C PRO A 212 -6.25 -17.39 -2.45
N THR A 213 -5.23 -17.07 -1.65
CA THR A 213 -5.21 -15.95 -0.68
C THR A 213 -5.00 -14.58 -1.34
N LEU A 214 -4.58 -14.54 -2.61
CA LEU A 214 -4.43 -13.30 -3.38
C LEU A 214 -5.81 -12.81 -3.79
N MET A 215 -6.23 -11.68 -3.23
CA MET A 215 -7.48 -11.02 -3.55
C MET A 215 -7.33 -9.52 -3.43
N GLY A 216 -8.22 -8.78 -4.09
CA GLY A 216 -8.04 -7.34 -4.16
C GLY A 216 -8.92 -6.70 -5.20
N GLY A 217 -8.60 -5.47 -5.56
CA GLY A 217 -9.48 -4.71 -6.42
C GLY A 217 -8.89 -3.38 -6.85
N SER A 218 -9.77 -2.50 -7.31
CA SER A 218 -9.39 -1.16 -7.72
C SER A 218 -10.37 -0.11 -7.22
N ALA A 219 -9.85 1.10 -7.00
CA ALA A 219 -10.63 2.30 -6.81
C ALA A 219 -11.26 2.75 -8.14
N ASP A 220 -12.27 2.01 -8.61
CA ASP A 220 -13.05 2.25 -9.84
C ASP A 220 -12.28 2.18 -11.17
N LEU A 221 -11.01 1.76 -11.15
CA LEU A 221 -10.13 1.79 -12.32
C LEU A 221 -9.73 0.41 -12.83
N ALA A 222 -10.44 -0.66 -12.44
CA ALA A 222 -10.07 -2.05 -12.77
C ALA A 222 -9.83 -2.31 -14.27
N PRO A 223 -10.64 -1.79 -15.22
CA PRO A 223 -10.34 -1.92 -16.65
C PRO A 223 -9.08 -1.19 -17.11
N SER A 224 -8.71 -0.11 -16.41
CA SER A 224 -7.54 0.74 -16.72
C SER A 224 -6.26 0.22 -16.08
N THR A 225 -6.34 -0.30 -14.85
CA THR A 225 -5.22 -0.85 -14.08
C THR A 225 -4.95 -2.33 -14.37
N LYS A 226 -5.90 -3.01 -15.04
CA LYS A 226 -5.82 -4.44 -15.43
C LYS A 226 -5.76 -5.39 -14.24
N THR A 227 -6.48 -5.08 -13.17
CA THR A 227 -6.40 -5.82 -11.90
C THR A 227 -7.56 -6.78 -11.63
N LEU A 228 -8.41 -7.10 -12.61
CA LEU A 228 -9.42 -8.13 -12.41
C LEU A 228 -8.80 -9.54 -12.44
N ILE A 229 -9.15 -10.36 -11.46
CA ILE A 229 -8.95 -11.81 -11.49
C ILE A 229 -10.08 -12.40 -12.33
N GLY A 230 -9.78 -12.83 -13.56
CA GLY A 230 -10.77 -13.29 -14.54
C GLY A 230 -11.51 -14.56 -14.12
N GLU A 231 -10.88 -15.45 -13.36
CA GLU A 231 -11.48 -16.67 -12.82
C GLU A 231 -12.16 -16.45 -11.46
N SER A 232 -12.58 -15.22 -11.16
CA SER A 232 -13.29 -14.91 -9.92
C SER A 232 -14.39 -13.86 -10.12
N THR A 233 -15.38 -13.90 -9.24
CA THR A 233 -16.51 -12.97 -9.20
C THR A 233 -16.20 -11.75 -8.33
N ALA A 234 -17.10 -10.78 -8.34
CA ALA A 234 -17.05 -9.65 -7.42
C ALA A 234 -17.34 -10.08 -5.99
N PHE A 235 -16.54 -9.60 -5.04
CA PHE A 235 -16.88 -9.70 -3.61
C PHE A 235 -18.06 -8.79 -3.31
N SER A 236 -19.17 -9.36 -2.83
CA SER A 236 -20.42 -8.63 -2.63
C SER A 236 -21.25 -9.23 -1.48
N PRO A 237 -22.36 -8.59 -1.06
CA PRO A 237 -23.29 -9.20 -0.11
C PRO A 237 -23.83 -10.56 -0.56
N ALA A 238 -24.05 -10.73 -1.87
CA ALA A 238 -24.59 -11.94 -2.47
C ALA A 238 -23.54 -13.04 -2.68
N ASP A 239 -22.26 -12.66 -2.82
CA ASP A 239 -21.15 -13.58 -3.04
C ASP A 239 -19.92 -13.16 -2.22
N ARG A 240 -19.70 -13.87 -1.10
CA ARG A 240 -18.57 -13.65 -0.19
C ARG A 240 -17.31 -14.41 -0.60
N ALA A 241 -17.37 -15.25 -1.64
CA ALA A 241 -16.23 -16.00 -2.17
C ALA A 241 -15.52 -15.25 -3.32
N GLY A 242 -16.16 -14.23 -3.90
CA GLY A 242 -15.55 -13.37 -4.91
C GLY A 242 -14.25 -12.73 -4.43
N ARG A 243 -13.25 -12.65 -5.31
CA ARG A 243 -11.92 -12.08 -5.02
C ARG A 243 -11.69 -10.71 -5.62
N ASN A 244 -12.64 -10.19 -6.40
CA ASN A 244 -12.58 -8.87 -7.01
C ASN A 244 -13.35 -7.84 -6.16
N LEU A 245 -12.63 -6.99 -5.43
CA LEU A 245 -13.20 -5.88 -4.66
C LEU A 245 -13.42 -4.65 -5.54
N HIS A 246 -14.57 -4.01 -5.39
CA HIS A 246 -14.88 -2.74 -6.03
C HIS A 246 -14.93 -1.65 -4.97
N PHE A 247 -13.83 -0.91 -4.82
CA PHE A 247 -13.73 0.11 -3.77
C PHE A 247 -14.51 1.39 -4.10
N GLY A 248 -14.83 1.63 -5.37
CA GLY A 248 -15.28 2.93 -5.88
C GLY A 248 -14.15 3.97 -5.83
N VAL A 249 -14.45 5.24 -6.09
CA VAL A 249 -13.46 6.34 -6.06
C VAL A 249 -13.13 6.69 -4.60
N ARG A 250 -12.33 5.84 -3.95
CA ARG A 250 -12.07 5.82 -2.51
C ARG A 250 -10.67 5.29 -2.19
N GLU A 251 -9.63 5.90 -2.77
CA GLU A 251 -8.24 5.45 -2.63
C GLU A 251 -7.79 5.34 -1.17
N ASN A 252 -8.21 6.29 -0.33
CA ASN A 252 -7.81 6.32 1.07
C ASN A 252 -8.45 5.18 1.86
N ALA A 253 -9.78 5.01 1.74
CA ALA A 253 -10.46 3.88 2.37
C ALA A 253 -10.04 2.52 1.77
N MET A 254 -9.71 2.45 0.48
CA MET A 254 -9.11 1.26 -0.13
C MET A 254 -7.84 0.89 0.61
N ALA A 255 -6.86 1.80 0.72
CA ALA A 255 -5.60 1.52 1.40
C ALA A 255 -5.78 1.13 2.88
N ALA A 256 -6.67 1.82 3.62
CA ALA A 256 -6.98 1.45 5.01
C ALA A 256 -7.69 0.09 5.13
N ALA A 257 -8.61 -0.25 4.24
CA ALA A 257 -9.27 -1.55 4.22
C ALA A 257 -8.27 -2.68 3.93
N LEU A 258 -7.35 -2.47 3.00
CA LEU A 258 -6.29 -3.44 2.69
C LEU A 258 -5.35 -3.65 3.89
N ASN A 259 -5.03 -2.60 4.65
CA ASN A 259 -4.31 -2.74 5.92
C ASN A 259 -5.08 -3.63 6.90
N GLY A 260 -6.38 -3.41 7.06
CA GLY A 260 -7.22 -4.26 7.91
C GLY A 260 -7.25 -5.72 7.45
N MET A 261 -7.31 -5.95 6.13
CA MET A 261 -7.26 -7.30 5.55
C MET A 261 -5.92 -7.99 5.81
N ALA A 262 -4.80 -7.28 5.64
CA ALA A 262 -3.46 -7.82 5.90
C ALA A 262 -3.28 -8.15 7.39
N LEU A 263 -3.74 -7.27 8.28
CA LEU A 263 -3.64 -7.45 9.74
C LEU A 263 -4.55 -8.56 10.27
N HIS A 264 -5.71 -8.78 9.65
CA HIS A 264 -6.58 -9.91 10.00
C HIS A 264 -5.88 -11.26 9.77
N GLY A 265 -5.00 -11.33 8.76
CA GLY A 265 -4.32 -12.55 8.35
C GLY A 265 -5.19 -13.48 7.51
N GLY A 266 -4.54 -14.39 6.79
CA GLY A 266 -5.22 -15.33 5.88
C GLY A 266 -5.30 -14.87 4.42
N LEU A 267 -4.94 -13.63 4.11
CA LEU A 267 -5.06 -13.04 2.77
C LEU A 267 -3.81 -12.24 2.40
N ILE A 268 -3.54 -12.13 1.11
CA ILE A 268 -2.58 -11.18 0.53
C ILE A 268 -3.40 -10.16 -0.27
N PRO A 269 -3.73 -9.00 0.35
CA PRO A 269 -4.57 -7.99 -0.28
C PRO A 269 -3.81 -7.15 -1.32
N TYR A 270 -4.46 -6.83 -2.44
CA TYR A 270 -3.99 -5.80 -3.38
C TYR A 270 -5.02 -4.71 -3.68
N GLY A 271 -4.54 -3.51 -3.98
CA GLY A 271 -5.37 -2.36 -4.35
C GLY A 271 -4.78 -1.57 -5.52
N ALA A 272 -5.62 -1.12 -6.44
CA ALA A 272 -5.21 -0.43 -7.64
C ALA A 272 -5.84 0.96 -7.81
N SER A 273 -5.02 1.92 -8.22
CA SER A 273 -5.44 3.22 -8.75
C SER A 273 -4.38 3.72 -9.75
N PHE A 274 -4.46 4.97 -10.19
CA PHE A 274 -3.37 5.65 -10.87
C PHE A 274 -2.33 6.15 -9.87
N LEU A 275 -1.06 6.17 -10.27
CA LEU A 275 0.04 6.57 -9.38
C LEU A 275 -0.14 8.01 -8.87
N ILE A 276 -0.71 8.90 -9.69
CA ILE A 276 -1.03 10.28 -9.30
C ILE A 276 -1.98 10.34 -8.09
N PHE A 277 -2.91 9.38 -7.96
CA PHE A 277 -3.86 9.32 -6.85
C PHE A 277 -3.30 8.61 -5.62
N SER A 278 -2.02 8.21 -5.63
CA SER A 278 -1.32 7.75 -4.42
C SER A 278 -1.36 8.80 -3.31
N ASP A 279 -1.44 10.09 -3.67
CA ASP A 279 -1.56 11.19 -2.72
C ASP A 279 -2.85 11.14 -1.90
N TYR A 280 -3.97 10.68 -2.49
CA TYR A 280 -5.22 10.47 -1.75
C TYR A 280 -5.09 9.34 -0.72
N ALA A 281 -4.30 8.29 -1.03
CA ALA A 281 -4.06 7.15 -0.15
C ALA A 281 -2.86 7.31 0.80
N ARG A 282 -2.10 8.40 0.68
CA ARG A 282 -0.76 8.51 1.28
C ARG A 282 -0.72 8.27 2.80
N PRO A 283 -1.65 8.81 3.62
CA PRO A 283 -1.65 8.52 5.06
C PRO A 283 -1.79 7.02 5.34
N SER A 284 -2.69 6.35 4.63
CA SER A 284 -2.94 4.91 4.79
C SER A 284 -1.78 4.05 4.31
N ILE A 285 -1.11 4.42 3.21
CA ILE A 285 0.13 3.77 2.73
C ILE A 285 1.24 3.91 3.77
N ARG A 286 1.42 5.10 4.34
CA ARG A 286 2.42 5.33 5.41
C ARG A 286 2.12 4.44 6.63
N ILE A 287 0.86 4.29 6.99
CA ILE A 287 0.44 3.40 8.09
C ILE A 287 0.68 1.92 7.74
N SER A 288 0.50 1.50 6.48
CA SER A 288 0.91 0.16 6.05
C SER A 288 2.38 -0.10 6.34
N ALA A 289 3.24 0.88 6.03
CA ALA A 289 4.68 0.77 6.21
C ALA A 289 5.04 0.76 7.70
N LEU A 290 4.42 1.63 8.51
CA LEU A 290 4.62 1.63 9.96
C LEU A 290 4.25 0.30 10.61
N MET A 291 3.16 -0.33 10.16
CA MET A 291 2.69 -1.62 10.68
C MET A 291 3.37 -2.82 10.04
N GLN A 292 4.19 -2.62 9.00
CA GLN A 292 4.73 -3.68 8.15
C GLN A 292 3.62 -4.60 7.59
N ALA A 293 2.47 -4.01 7.25
CA ALA A 293 1.33 -4.73 6.71
C ALA A 293 1.60 -5.17 5.26
N HIS A 294 1.46 -6.46 4.96
CA HIS A 294 1.72 -7.02 3.63
C HIS A 294 0.58 -6.69 2.65
N VAL A 295 0.64 -5.48 2.10
CA VAL A 295 -0.31 -4.95 1.11
C VAL A 295 0.40 -4.71 -0.21
N ILE A 296 -0.22 -5.08 -1.33
CA ILE A 296 0.32 -4.82 -2.67
C ILE A 296 -0.48 -3.71 -3.35
N TYR A 297 0.14 -2.54 -3.54
CA TYR A 297 -0.42 -1.43 -4.28
C TYR A 297 -0.03 -1.53 -5.76
N VAL A 298 -1.02 -1.66 -6.64
CA VAL A 298 -0.83 -1.75 -8.10
C VAL A 298 -1.19 -0.40 -8.72
N PHE A 299 -0.22 0.51 -8.79
CA PHE A 299 -0.43 1.87 -9.26
C PHE A 299 0.07 2.03 -10.68
N THR A 300 -0.85 2.34 -11.58
CA THR A 300 -0.56 2.44 -13.02
C THR A 300 -0.48 3.89 -13.48
N HIS A 301 -0.21 4.15 -14.77
CA HIS A 301 -0.16 5.52 -15.31
C HIS A 301 0.92 6.32 -14.57
N ASP A 302 2.15 5.82 -14.63
CA ASP A 302 3.24 6.15 -13.69
C ASP A 302 4.05 7.41 -14.03
N SER A 303 3.78 8.08 -15.15
CA SER A 303 4.53 9.28 -15.55
C SER A 303 3.74 10.19 -16.49
N ILE A 304 4.38 11.27 -16.97
CA ILE A 304 3.89 12.15 -18.05
C ILE A 304 3.53 11.43 -19.37
N SER A 305 3.92 10.16 -19.52
CA SER A 305 3.51 9.31 -20.65
C SER A 305 2.01 9.01 -20.67
N VAL A 306 1.27 9.36 -19.60
CA VAL A 306 -0.19 9.37 -19.59
C VAL A 306 -0.74 10.18 -20.76
N GLY A 307 -0.22 11.38 -21.00
CA GLY A 307 -0.51 12.15 -22.19
C GLY A 307 -1.79 12.98 -22.08
N GLU A 308 -2.88 12.56 -22.75
CA GLU A 308 -4.00 13.46 -23.00
C GLU A 308 -4.73 13.92 -21.74
N ASP A 309 -4.73 13.13 -20.66
CA ASP A 309 -5.33 13.51 -19.37
C ASP A 309 -4.58 14.70 -18.71
N GLY A 310 -3.32 14.91 -19.09
CA GLY A 310 -2.54 16.10 -18.76
C GLY A 310 -2.08 16.19 -17.30
N PRO A 311 -1.61 17.37 -16.88
CA PRO A 311 -0.78 17.53 -15.67
C PRO A 311 -1.48 17.19 -14.36
N THR A 312 -2.81 17.07 -14.34
CA THR A 312 -3.56 16.63 -13.14
C THR A 312 -3.51 15.12 -12.94
N HIS A 313 -3.11 14.36 -13.96
CA HIS A 313 -3.07 12.89 -13.98
C HIS A 313 -1.65 12.33 -14.16
N GLU A 314 -0.67 13.20 -14.36
CA GLU A 314 0.70 12.84 -14.71
C GLU A 314 1.60 12.93 -13.48
N PRO A 315 2.07 11.79 -12.95
CA PRO A 315 2.98 11.79 -11.81
C PRO A 315 4.29 12.51 -12.13
N VAL A 316 4.79 13.28 -11.17
CA VAL A 316 6.11 13.92 -11.20
C VAL A 316 6.87 13.56 -9.92
N GLU A 317 6.35 13.96 -8.77
CA GLU A 317 6.98 13.75 -7.46
C GLU A 317 6.61 12.44 -6.78
N GLN A 318 5.58 11.73 -7.25
CA GLN A 318 4.97 10.61 -6.53
C GLN A 318 5.98 9.48 -6.25
N LEU A 319 6.80 9.07 -7.24
CA LEU A 319 7.81 8.02 -7.03
C LEU A 319 8.81 8.41 -5.94
N THR A 320 9.41 9.60 -6.03
CA THR A 320 10.34 10.11 -5.01
C THR A 320 9.64 10.23 -3.65
N SER A 321 8.42 10.77 -3.62
CA SER A 321 7.62 10.95 -2.41
C SER A 321 7.28 9.63 -1.71
N LEU A 322 7.08 8.56 -2.48
CA LEU A 322 6.79 7.21 -1.97
C LEU A 322 8.06 6.49 -1.51
N ARG A 323 9.18 6.61 -2.24
CA ARG A 323 10.51 6.10 -1.83
C ARG A 323 10.99 6.66 -0.49
N LEU A 324 10.53 7.86 -0.13
CA LEU A 324 10.84 8.47 1.17
C LEU A 324 10.12 7.80 2.36
N ILE A 325 9.12 6.93 2.14
CA ILE A 325 8.38 6.26 3.22
C ILE A 325 9.20 5.04 3.69
N PRO A 326 9.71 5.03 4.94
CA PRO A 326 10.50 3.91 5.43
C PRO A 326 9.68 2.62 5.47
N GLY A 327 10.23 1.53 4.93
CA GLY A 327 9.58 0.22 4.92
C GLY A 327 8.56 -0.01 3.79
N LEU A 328 8.35 0.97 2.90
CA LEU A 328 7.61 0.76 1.66
C LEU A 328 8.56 0.31 0.55
N LEU A 329 8.32 -0.87 -0.03
CA LEU A 329 9.07 -1.33 -1.19
C LEU A 329 8.49 -0.75 -2.48
N VAL A 330 9.24 0.09 -3.20
CA VAL A 330 8.78 0.70 -4.47
C VAL A 330 9.46 0.01 -5.66
N LEU A 331 8.65 -0.57 -6.54
CA LEU A 331 9.08 -1.31 -7.71
C LEU A 331 8.56 -0.65 -8.99
N ARG A 332 9.46 -0.24 -9.88
CA ARG A 332 9.14 0.35 -11.18
C ARG A 332 9.78 -0.45 -12.32
N PRO A 333 9.12 -1.53 -12.79
CA PRO A 333 9.69 -2.44 -13.79
C PRO A 333 9.82 -1.79 -15.17
N ALA A 334 10.92 -2.10 -15.85
CA ALA A 334 11.28 -1.61 -17.17
C ALA A 334 10.50 -2.26 -18.31
N ASP A 335 10.08 -3.52 -18.14
CA ASP A 335 9.38 -4.26 -19.18
C ASP A 335 8.43 -5.32 -18.58
N ALA A 336 7.89 -6.17 -19.45
CA ALA A 336 6.99 -7.25 -19.04
C ALA A 336 7.66 -8.33 -18.17
N ASN A 337 8.94 -8.64 -18.39
CA ASN A 337 9.66 -9.65 -17.62
C ASN A 337 10.08 -9.12 -16.24
N GLU A 338 10.52 -7.86 -16.15
CA GLU A 338 10.71 -7.17 -14.87
C GLU A 338 9.38 -7.05 -14.11
N THR A 339 8.25 -6.86 -14.80
CA THR A 339 6.93 -6.86 -14.15
C THR A 339 6.61 -8.21 -13.51
N ALA A 340 6.97 -9.32 -14.16
CA ALA A 340 6.82 -10.65 -13.57
C ALA A 340 7.73 -10.83 -12.35
N ALA A 341 8.97 -10.32 -12.39
CA ALA A 341 9.87 -10.32 -11.23
C ALA A 341 9.34 -9.42 -10.08
N ALA A 342 8.73 -8.29 -10.41
CA ALA A 342 8.14 -7.36 -9.44
C ALA A 342 7.02 -8.01 -8.64
N TRP A 343 6.12 -8.76 -9.30
CA TRP A 343 5.09 -9.53 -8.60
C TRP A 343 5.67 -10.64 -7.71
N ARG A 344 6.77 -11.28 -8.13
CA ARG A 344 7.43 -12.29 -7.28
C ARG A 344 8.03 -11.67 -6.03
N ALA A 345 8.68 -10.52 -6.17
CA ALA A 345 9.16 -9.74 -5.03
C ALA A 345 7.99 -9.29 -4.15
N ALA A 346 6.89 -8.83 -4.75
CA ALA A 346 5.71 -8.37 -4.02
C ALA A 346 5.07 -9.45 -3.15
N LEU A 347 4.99 -10.70 -3.63
CA LEU A 347 4.43 -11.82 -2.89
C LEU A 347 5.35 -12.36 -1.79
N THR A 348 6.66 -12.16 -1.90
CA THR A 348 7.65 -12.69 -0.94
C THR A 348 8.15 -11.65 0.06
N TRP A 349 7.87 -10.36 -0.18
CA TRP A 349 8.20 -9.27 0.73
C TRP A 349 7.40 -9.32 2.03
N LYS A 350 7.99 -8.86 3.13
CA LYS A 350 7.36 -8.79 4.46
C LYS A 350 7.04 -7.35 4.83
N GLY A 351 6.07 -6.76 4.14
CA GLY A 351 5.67 -5.37 4.31
C GLY A 351 4.87 -4.87 3.10
N PRO A 352 4.52 -3.58 3.05
CA PRO A 352 3.80 -3.04 1.90
C PRO A 352 4.72 -2.89 0.69
N VAL A 353 4.15 -3.11 -0.49
CA VAL A 353 4.82 -3.04 -1.78
C VAL A 353 4.00 -2.16 -2.72
N LEU A 354 4.67 -1.32 -3.49
CA LEU A 354 4.06 -0.51 -4.54
C LEU A 354 4.67 -0.87 -5.89
N LEU A 355 3.81 -1.25 -6.83
CA LEU A 355 4.15 -1.45 -8.24
C LEU A 355 3.76 -0.18 -9.00
N ALA A 356 4.72 0.51 -9.60
CA ALA A 356 4.51 1.64 -10.49
C ALA A 356 4.56 1.18 -11.95
N LEU A 357 3.45 1.27 -12.68
CA LEU A 357 3.27 0.60 -13.98
C LEU A 357 2.80 1.55 -15.08
N THR A 358 3.23 1.30 -16.31
CA THR A 358 3.03 2.19 -17.45
C THR A 358 1.65 2.08 -18.07
N ARG A 359 1.20 3.17 -18.72
CA ARG A 359 0.00 3.20 -19.58
C ARG A 359 0.32 2.65 -20.97
N GLN A 360 1.42 3.14 -21.52
CA GLN A 360 1.98 2.94 -22.85
C GLN A 360 2.74 1.62 -22.96
N ASN A 361 2.80 1.10 -24.19
CA ASN A 361 3.56 -0.11 -24.47
C ASN A 361 5.07 0.15 -24.40
N LEU A 362 5.79 -0.82 -23.85
CA LEU A 362 7.25 -0.85 -23.84
C LEU A 362 7.76 -2.06 -24.62
N PRO A 363 8.94 -1.98 -25.27
CA PRO A 363 9.61 -3.15 -25.80
C PRO A 363 9.83 -4.22 -24.72
N VAL A 364 9.84 -5.48 -25.12
CA VAL A 364 10.17 -6.59 -24.21
C VAL A 364 11.67 -6.85 -24.24
N LEU A 365 12.30 -6.89 -23.07
CA LEU A 365 13.70 -7.29 -22.92
C LEU A 365 13.79 -8.81 -23.03
N ASP A 366 14.60 -9.31 -23.95
CA ASP A 366 14.77 -10.75 -24.14
C ASP A 366 15.47 -11.38 -22.92
N PRO A 367 14.83 -12.31 -22.18
CA PRO A 367 15.44 -12.93 -21.02
C PRO A 367 16.65 -13.83 -21.36
N ASP A 368 16.84 -14.19 -22.63
CA ASP A 368 18.04 -14.93 -23.07
C ASP A 368 19.25 -14.00 -23.31
N VAL A 369 19.01 -12.69 -23.46
CA VAL A 369 20.04 -11.66 -23.70
C VAL A 369 20.33 -10.88 -22.41
N TYR A 370 19.29 -10.55 -21.67
CA TYR A 370 19.35 -9.66 -20.52
C TYR A 370 19.13 -10.43 -19.21
N PRO A 371 19.89 -10.15 -18.14
CA PRO A 371 19.83 -10.89 -16.89
C PRO A 371 18.64 -10.49 -15.99
N VAL A 372 17.46 -10.23 -16.59
CA VAL A 372 16.28 -9.62 -15.93
C VAL A 372 15.88 -10.36 -14.66
N GLY A 373 15.70 -11.68 -14.73
CA GLY A 373 15.19 -12.47 -13.61
C GLY A 373 16.08 -12.45 -12.37
N GLN A 374 17.40 -12.57 -12.56
CA GLN A 374 18.38 -12.58 -11.46
C GLN A 374 18.71 -11.15 -11.01
N GLY A 375 18.77 -10.20 -11.95
CA GLY A 375 19.12 -8.82 -11.67
C GLY A 375 18.06 -8.08 -10.86
N PHE A 376 16.77 -8.29 -11.17
CA PHE A 376 15.68 -7.51 -10.57
C PHE A 376 15.64 -7.59 -9.03
N SER A 377 15.90 -8.76 -8.44
CA SER A 377 15.87 -8.94 -6.98
C SER A 377 16.94 -8.13 -6.23
N HIS A 378 17.96 -7.63 -6.94
CA HIS A 378 19.01 -6.79 -6.36
C HIS A 378 18.67 -5.29 -6.40
N GLY A 379 17.52 -4.89 -6.95
CA GLY A 379 17.04 -3.50 -6.99
C GLY A 379 17.70 -2.60 -8.04
N ALA A 380 19.00 -2.77 -8.27
CA ALA A 380 19.70 -2.24 -9.43
C ALA A 380 20.75 -3.24 -9.93
N TYR A 381 20.87 -3.40 -11.24
CA TYR A 381 21.77 -4.37 -11.84
C TYR A 381 22.27 -3.92 -13.21
N VAL A 382 23.45 -4.41 -13.60
CA VAL A 382 23.99 -4.18 -14.94
C VAL A 382 23.13 -4.92 -15.95
N LEU A 383 22.32 -4.18 -16.69
CA LEU A 383 21.46 -4.72 -17.74
C LEU A 383 22.30 -5.06 -18.97
N GLU A 384 23.20 -4.15 -19.36
CA GLU A 384 24.12 -4.37 -20.47
C GLU A 384 25.48 -3.75 -20.14
N GLU A 385 26.51 -4.58 -20.09
CA GLU A 385 27.87 -4.19 -19.69
C GLU A 385 28.61 -3.40 -20.80
N ALA A 386 29.55 -2.57 -20.40
CA ALA A 386 30.49 -1.90 -21.28
C ALA A 386 31.49 -2.89 -21.89
N PRO A 387 31.95 -2.69 -23.14
CA PRO A 387 32.96 -3.56 -23.75
C PRO A 387 34.22 -3.61 -22.90
N GLY A 388 34.66 -4.83 -22.55
CA GLY A 388 35.84 -5.05 -21.70
C GLY A 388 35.62 -4.87 -20.19
N GLY A 389 34.40 -4.57 -19.73
CA GLY A 389 34.06 -4.49 -18.30
C GLY A 389 34.53 -3.22 -17.59
N GLU A 390 35.06 -2.24 -18.32
CA GLU A 390 35.57 -0.97 -17.79
C GLU A 390 34.77 0.21 -18.39
N PRO A 391 33.67 0.63 -17.75
CA PRO A 391 32.85 1.72 -18.27
C PRO A 391 33.54 3.09 -18.10
N GLU A 392 33.46 3.91 -19.15
CA GLU A 392 33.77 5.34 -19.11
C GLU A 392 32.56 6.16 -18.62
N ILE A 393 31.35 5.61 -18.77
CA ILE A 393 30.12 6.21 -18.27
C ILE A 393 29.10 5.12 -17.90
N VAL A 394 28.34 5.36 -16.83
CA VAL A 394 27.20 4.54 -16.44
C VAL A 394 25.90 5.29 -16.69
N LEU A 395 25.03 4.72 -17.52
CA LEU A 395 23.66 5.18 -17.71
C LEU A 395 22.75 4.35 -16.81
N VAL A 396 21.95 5.00 -15.96
CA VAL A 396 21.05 4.37 -14.99
C VAL A 396 19.64 4.84 -15.25
N ALA A 397 18.67 3.94 -15.29
CA ALA A 397 17.26 4.30 -15.44
C ALA A 397 16.34 3.32 -14.71
N SER A 398 15.10 3.73 -14.50
CA SER A 398 14.02 2.88 -14.01
C SER A 398 12.87 2.88 -15.02
N GLY A 399 12.01 1.86 -14.99
CA GLY A 399 10.78 1.85 -15.78
C GLY A 399 10.99 2.11 -17.28
N SER A 400 10.10 2.92 -17.86
CA SER A 400 10.08 3.23 -19.30
C SER A 400 11.38 3.83 -19.85
N GLU A 401 12.17 4.49 -19.01
CA GLU A 401 13.38 5.19 -19.43
C GLU A 401 14.57 4.24 -19.67
N VAL A 402 14.48 2.97 -19.24
CA VAL A 402 15.51 1.95 -19.51
C VAL A 402 15.74 1.76 -21.01
N HIS A 403 14.70 1.85 -21.84
CA HIS A 403 14.86 1.74 -23.28
C HIS A 403 15.60 2.94 -23.88
N LEU A 404 15.46 4.13 -23.30
CA LEU A 404 16.19 5.33 -23.76
C LEU A 404 17.70 5.19 -23.50
N ILE A 405 18.08 4.65 -22.34
CA ILE A 405 19.50 4.45 -22.02
C ILE A 405 20.13 3.31 -22.83
N LEU A 406 19.35 2.27 -23.22
CA LEU A 406 19.84 1.22 -24.10
C LEU A 406 20.13 1.76 -25.51
N GLU A 407 19.24 2.59 -26.06
CA GLU A 407 19.49 3.24 -27.35
C GLU A 407 20.69 4.20 -27.27
N ALA A 408 20.76 5.03 -26.22
CA ALA A 408 21.88 5.95 -26.03
C ALA A 408 23.22 5.21 -25.85
N LYS A 409 23.23 4.09 -25.13
CA LYS A 409 24.40 3.22 -24.98
C LYS A 409 24.89 2.72 -26.35
N GLN A 410 24.00 2.19 -27.19
CA GLN A 410 24.39 1.70 -28.53
C GLN A 410 25.04 2.81 -29.37
N ARG A 411 24.52 4.03 -29.28
CA ARG A 411 25.04 5.20 -29.99
C ARG A 411 26.39 5.67 -29.44
N LEU A 412 26.56 5.72 -28.12
CA LEU A 412 27.85 6.00 -27.47
C LEU A 412 28.91 4.96 -27.87
N GLN A 413 28.52 3.68 -27.94
CA GLN A 413 29.43 2.62 -28.35
C GLN A 413 29.86 2.73 -29.82
N ALA A 414 28.96 3.17 -30.71
CA ALA A 414 29.32 3.47 -32.10
C ALA A 414 30.33 4.64 -32.20
N GLU A 415 30.41 5.50 -31.19
CA GLU A 415 31.40 6.57 -31.05
C GLU A 415 32.69 6.13 -30.33
N GLY A 416 32.80 4.84 -29.98
CA GLY A 416 33.96 4.29 -29.28
C GLY A 416 33.94 4.50 -27.76
N ILE A 417 32.84 5.02 -27.19
CA ILE A 417 32.70 5.26 -25.75
C ILE A 417 32.18 3.99 -25.07
N ARG A 418 32.90 3.52 -24.04
CA ARG A 418 32.51 2.35 -23.24
C ARG A 418 31.40 2.70 -22.25
N ALA A 419 30.16 2.70 -22.71
CA ALA A 419 28.98 2.93 -21.86
C ALA A 419 28.43 1.62 -21.27
N ARG A 420 28.07 1.66 -19.97
CA ARG A 420 27.30 0.62 -19.25
C ARG A 420 25.86 1.09 -19.06
N ALA A 421 24.89 0.18 -19.22
CA ALA A 421 23.48 0.42 -18.89
C ALA A 421 23.07 -0.35 -17.63
N VAL A 422 22.45 0.34 -16.68
CA VAL A 422 21.95 -0.20 -15.41
C VAL A 422 20.45 0.00 -15.33
N SER A 423 19.71 -1.08 -15.10
CA SER A 423 18.29 -1.01 -14.72
C SER A 423 18.21 -0.90 -13.20
N MET A 424 17.46 0.07 -12.68
CA MET A 424 17.26 0.33 -11.26
C MET A 424 15.77 0.36 -10.90
N PRO A 425 15.08 -0.80 -10.94
CA PRO A 425 13.66 -0.88 -10.63
C PRO A 425 13.30 -0.56 -9.17
N SER A 426 14.23 -0.66 -8.21
CA SER A 426 13.97 -0.37 -6.79
C SER A 426 15.19 0.15 -6.06
N TRP A 427 15.01 1.29 -5.40
CA TRP A 427 16.03 1.89 -4.54
C TRP A 427 16.20 1.06 -3.26
N GLU A 428 15.09 0.62 -2.68
CA GLU A 428 15.07 -0.08 -1.40
C GLU A 428 15.77 -1.44 -1.49
N LEU A 429 15.53 -2.20 -2.56
CA LEU A 429 16.23 -3.47 -2.78
C LEU A 429 17.72 -3.26 -3.06
N PHE A 430 18.09 -2.18 -3.74
CA PHE A 430 19.48 -1.88 -4.04
C PHE A 430 20.24 -1.43 -2.80
N ASP A 431 19.66 -0.54 -2.00
CA ASP A 431 20.26 -0.04 -0.76
C ASP A 431 20.44 -1.14 0.30
N ALA A 432 19.62 -2.20 0.24
CA ALA A 432 19.78 -3.39 1.06
C ALA A 432 20.95 -4.30 0.61
N GLN A 433 21.52 -4.09 -0.59
CA GLN A 433 22.64 -4.90 -1.07
C GLN A 433 23.95 -4.55 -0.35
N PRO A 434 24.88 -5.53 -0.21
CA PRO A 434 26.23 -5.27 0.27
C PRO A 434 26.90 -4.13 -0.51
N GLU A 435 27.71 -3.33 0.19
CA GLU A 435 28.40 -2.19 -0.43
C GLU A 435 29.26 -2.60 -1.63
N GLU A 436 29.90 -3.77 -1.57
CA GLU A 436 30.66 -4.34 -2.68
C GLU A 436 29.82 -4.49 -3.95
N TYR A 437 28.60 -5.03 -3.81
CA TYR A 437 27.67 -5.16 -4.94
C TYR A 437 27.25 -3.79 -5.48
N ARG A 438 26.88 -2.86 -4.58
CA ARG A 438 26.46 -1.51 -5.00
C ARG A 438 27.57 -0.79 -5.77
N ARG A 439 28.82 -0.90 -5.31
CA ARG A 439 30.00 -0.35 -6.00
C ARG A 439 30.33 -1.11 -7.29
N ALA A 440 30.04 -2.40 -7.37
CA ALA A 440 30.23 -3.16 -8.62
C ALA A 440 29.24 -2.68 -9.71
N VAL A 441 27.99 -2.39 -9.35
CA VAL A 441 26.97 -1.86 -10.28
C VAL A 441 27.23 -0.38 -10.62
N LEU A 442 27.50 0.45 -9.61
CA LEU A 442 27.74 1.88 -9.71
C LEU A 442 29.18 2.24 -9.25
N PRO A 443 30.21 1.99 -10.07
CA PRO A 443 31.61 2.17 -9.69
C PRO A 443 31.96 3.61 -9.30
N PRO A 444 32.71 3.82 -8.21
CA PRO A 444 33.18 5.15 -7.84
C PRO A 444 34.13 5.71 -8.90
N GLY A 445 34.14 7.03 -9.09
CA GLY A 445 35.02 7.71 -10.05
C GLY A 445 34.59 7.60 -11.53
N VAL A 446 33.59 6.79 -11.87
CA VAL A 446 33.01 6.75 -13.23
C VAL A 446 31.82 7.72 -13.29
N PRO A 447 31.74 8.64 -14.28
CA PRO A 447 30.59 9.51 -14.51
C PRO A 447 29.28 8.72 -14.63
N LYS A 448 28.19 9.25 -14.05
CA LYS A 448 26.88 8.59 -14.01
C LYS A 448 25.78 9.53 -14.46
N LEU A 449 24.89 9.04 -15.30
CA LEU A 449 23.69 9.74 -15.76
C LEU A 449 22.45 8.94 -15.37
N ALA A 450 21.60 9.50 -14.52
CA ALA A 450 20.29 8.92 -14.21
C ALA A 450 19.20 9.47 -15.14
N VAL A 451 18.24 8.62 -15.53
CA VAL A 451 17.10 9.00 -16.37
C VAL A 451 15.83 8.41 -15.77
N GLU A 452 14.89 9.26 -15.37
CA GLU A 452 13.57 8.85 -14.86
C GLU A 452 12.53 9.93 -15.15
N ALA A 453 11.38 9.56 -15.73
CA ALA A 453 10.27 10.47 -15.99
C ALA A 453 9.50 10.84 -14.71
N GLY A 454 10.21 11.50 -13.79
CA GLY A 454 9.75 11.96 -12.48
C GLY A 454 10.79 12.89 -11.84
N SER A 455 10.59 13.24 -10.57
CA SER A 455 11.44 14.21 -9.89
C SER A 455 12.91 13.76 -9.86
N PRO A 456 13.87 14.64 -10.21
CA PRO A 456 15.29 14.29 -10.15
C PRO A 456 15.84 14.21 -8.72
N ARG A 457 15.03 14.54 -7.70
CA ARG A 457 15.44 14.53 -6.29
C ARG A 457 15.68 13.10 -5.80
N GLY A 458 16.74 12.91 -5.01
CA GLY A 458 17.20 11.62 -4.49
C GLY A 458 18.15 10.87 -5.43
N TRP A 459 18.04 11.04 -6.76
CA TRP A 459 18.97 10.38 -7.71
C TRP A 459 20.44 10.74 -7.51
N ARG A 460 20.73 11.91 -6.91
CA ARG A 460 22.09 12.33 -6.55
C ARG A 460 22.76 11.40 -5.55
N ASP A 461 22.01 10.64 -4.76
CA ASP A 461 22.56 9.66 -3.82
C ASP A 461 23.23 8.49 -4.58
N TYR A 462 22.83 8.25 -5.83
CA TYR A 462 23.37 7.19 -6.70
C TYR A 462 24.36 7.72 -7.76
N VAL A 463 24.07 8.89 -8.36
CA VAL A 463 24.94 9.45 -9.41
C VAL A 463 26.09 10.30 -8.86
N GLY A 464 26.00 10.74 -7.61
CA GLY A 464 26.99 11.62 -6.96
C GLY A 464 26.91 13.07 -7.43
N ILE A 465 27.74 13.94 -6.83
CA ILE A 465 27.78 15.38 -7.14
C ILE A 465 28.32 15.70 -8.53
N GLU A 466 29.12 14.79 -9.10
CA GLU A 466 29.73 14.91 -10.42
C GLU A 466 28.83 14.30 -11.51
N GLY A 467 27.81 13.53 -11.11
CA GLY A 467 26.82 12.95 -12.02
C GLY A 467 25.79 13.95 -12.51
N ASP A 468 24.88 13.47 -13.35
CA ASP A 468 23.78 14.26 -13.89
C ASP A 468 22.47 13.46 -13.89
N VAL A 469 21.35 14.15 -13.96
CA VAL A 469 20.01 13.54 -13.89
C VAL A 469 19.11 14.18 -14.93
N ILE A 470 18.59 13.37 -15.86
CA ILE A 470 17.45 13.74 -16.70
C ILE A 470 16.19 13.31 -15.96
N GLY A 471 15.54 14.29 -15.34
CA GLY A 471 14.25 14.15 -14.68
C GLY A 471 13.34 15.33 -15.00
N LEU A 472 12.21 15.40 -14.31
CA LEU A 472 11.20 16.44 -14.47
C LEU A 472 10.94 17.16 -13.14
N ASP A 473 11.16 18.48 -13.11
CA ASP A 473 10.99 19.34 -11.92
C ASP A 473 9.84 20.34 -12.06
N ARG A 474 8.94 20.09 -13.01
CA ARG A 474 7.72 20.86 -13.31
C ARG A 474 6.57 19.91 -13.62
N PHE A 475 5.34 20.41 -13.61
CA PHE A 475 4.20 19.64 -14.10
C PHE A 475 4.29 19.36 -15.61
N GLY A 476 3.61 18.30 -16.04
CA GLY A 476 3.55 17.84 -17.42
C GLY A 476 2.65 18.69 -18.33
N ALA A 477 1.99 18.06 -19.29
CA ALA A 477 1.23 18.75 -20.34
C ALA A 477 0.19 17.82 -21.00
N SER A 478 -1.00 18.35 -21.30
CA SER A 478 -2.01 17.60 -22.06
C SER A 478 -1.67 17.58 -23.55
N ALA A 479 -1.16 16.45 -24.03
CA ALA A 479 -0.88 16.14 -25.43
C ALA A 479 -0.66 14.62 -25.60
N PRO A 480 -0.52 14.06 -26.81
CA PRO A 480 -0.17 12.65 -26.96
C PRO A 480 1.09 12.29 -26.16
N GLY A 481 1.06 11.23 -25.36
CA GLY A 481 2.10 10.94 -24.35
C GLY A 481 3.52 10.83 -24.93
N SER A 482 3.66 10.31 -26.15
CA SER A 482 4.94 10.27 -26.87
C SER A 482 5.49 11.67 -27.18
N LEU A 483 4.61 12.60 -27.58
CA LEU A 483 4.97 14.00 -27.81
C LEU A 483 5.33 14.71 -26.49
N VAL A 484 4.60 14.43 -25.41
CA VAL A 484 4.91 14.97 -24.07
C VAL A 484 6.31 14.53 -23.63
N MET A 485 6.61 13.23 -23.71
CA MET A 485 7.94 12.68 -23.41
C MET A 485 9.03 13.34 -24.26
N GLU A 486 8.83 13.46 -25.58
CA GLU A 486 9.78 14.10 -26.50
C GLU A 486 10.05 15.55 -26.12
N LYS A 487 8.99 16.37 -25.97
CA LYS A 487 9.11 17.81 -25.70
C LYS A 487 9.63 18.13 -24.31
N LEU A 488 9.49 17.20 -23.36
CA LEU A 488 10.03 17.33 -22.02
C LEU A 488 11.41 16.67 -21.87
N GLY A 489 12.05 16.26 -22.97
CA GLY A 489 13.47 15.88 -22.99
C GLY A 489 13.75 14.41 -22.68
N PHE A 490 12.73 13.55 -22.67
CA PHE A 490 12.90 12.11 -22.52
C PHE A 490 13.10 11.44 -23.87
N THR A 491 14.25 11.72 -24.49
CA THR A 491 14.68 11.16 -25.77
C THR A 491 16.10 10.61 -25.67
N ALA A 492 16.43 9.60 -26.48
CA ALA A 492 17.79 9.07 -26.55
C ALA A 492 18.82 10.14 -27.00
N ASP A 493 18.41 11.11 -27.82
CA ASP A 493 19.24 12.26 -28.20
C ASP A 493 19.65 13.10 -27.00
N ASN A 494 18.71 13.37 -26.08
CA ASN A 494 19.01 14.15 -24.88
C ASN A 494 19.91 13.37 -23.92
N VAL A 495 19.64 12.06 -23.74
CA VAL A 495 20.52 11.17 -22.96
C VAL A 495 21.95 11.18 -23.51
N LEU A 496 22.10 11.08 -24.84
CA LEU A 496 23.40 11.14 -25.51
C LEU A 496 24.10 12.49 -25.31
N ALA A 497 23.37 13.60 -25.40
CA ALA A 497 23.91 14.95 -25.20
C ALA A 497 24.45 15.13 -23.77
N HIS A 498 23.68 14.73 -22.74
CA HIS A 498 24.10 14.78 -21.35
C HIS A 498 25.27 13.82 -21.06
N GLY A 499 25.24 12.61 -21.60
CA GLY A 499 26.32 11.64 -21.45
C GLY A 499 27.65 12.16 -22.00
N ARG A 500 27.64 12.77 -23.20
CA ARG A 500 28.83 13.42 -23.77
C ARG A 500 29.29 14.63 -22.97
N ALA A 501 28.37 15.40 -22.38
CA ALA A 501 28.71 16.54 -21.56
C ALA A 501 29.42 16.12 -20.26
N LEU A 502 28.96 15.03 -19.64
CA LEU A 502 29.59 14.44 -18.45
C LEU A 502 31.02 13.98 -18.71
N LEU A 503 31.29 13.34 -19.86
CA LEU A 503 32.62 12.86 -20.24
C LEU A 503 33.65 13.98 -20.52
N LYS A 504 33.20 15.24 -20.63
CA LYS A 504 34.06 16.40 -20.86
C LYS A 504 34.42 17.18 -19.59
N ARG A 505 33.77 16.86 -18.46
CA ARG A 505 34.08 17.43 -17.15
C ARG A 505 35.31 16.72 -16.58
#